data_AF-A0AB73R9K5-F1
#
_entry.id   AF-A0AB73R9K5-F1
#
_cell.length_a   1.000
_cell.length_b   1.000
_cell.length_c   1.000
_cell.angle_alpha   90.00
_cell.angle_beta   90.00
_cell.angle_gamma   90.00
#
_symmetry.space_group_name_H-M   'P 1'
#
loop_
_entity.id
_entity.type
_entity.pdbx_description
1 polymer ?
#
loop_
_entity_poly.entity_id
_entity_poly.type
_entity_poly.pdbx_seq_one_letter_code
_entity_poly.pdbx_strand_id
1 'polypeptide(L)'
;MSEFAKMTTYKKEEFLEKEILKYLQKLRQPATRIQIAEYLVKNTDSIPNDSLKYVTSKKTGREYIPFMNRLSFAITSLKKAELIDHPKRRTTVLTKLGQEINPDNEEYIHELVMKGGAKL
;
A
#
# COMPACT_ATOMS: atom_id res chain seq x y z
N MET A 1 -1.64 -18.94 -10.63
CA MET A 1 -0.80 -17.97 -9.89
C MET A 1 -1.29 -16.59 -10.24
N SER A 2 -1.67 -15.77 -9.25
CA SER A 2 -2.18 -14.42 -9.52
C SER A 2 -1.10 -13.54 -10.15
N GLU A 3 -1.54 -12.48 -10.84
CA GLU A 3 -0.65 -11.50 -11.45
C GLU A 3 0.22 -10.81 -10.41
N PHE A 4 -0.36 -10.43 -9.25
CA PHE A 4 0.37 -9.85 -8.14
C PHE A 4 1.51 -10.75 -7.65
N ALA A 5 1.31 -12.07 -7.55
CA ALA A 5 2.35 -12.97 -7.05
C ALA A 5 3.62 -12.99 -7.94
N LYS A 6 3.45 -12.83 -9.26
CA LYS A 6 4.53 -12.86 -10.26
C LYS A 6 5.34 -11.56 -10.33
N MET A 7 4.81 -10.45 -9.82
CA MET A 7 5.49 -9.15 -9.83
C MET A 7 6.77 -9.14 -8.98
N THR A 8 7.73 -8.31 -9.38
CA THR A 8 8.90 -7.99 -8.55
C THR A 8 8.46 -7.27 -7.27
N THR A 9 9.30 -7.27 -6.24
CA THR A 9 9.03 -6.53 -4.99
C THR A 9 8.64 -5.08 -5.26
N TYR A 10 9.39 -4.43 -6.14
CA TYR A 10 9.20 -3.04 -6.49
C TYR A 10 7.87 -2.80 -7.21
N LYS A 11 7.54 -3.62 -8.21
CA LYS A 11 6.26 -3.55 -8.92
C LYS A 11 5.06 -3.85 -8.02
N LYS A 12 5.22 -4.73 -7.02
CA LYS A 12 4.19 -4.97 -6.00
C LYS A 12 3.93 -3.73 -5.15
N GLU A 13 4.97 -2.97 -4.84
CA GLU A 13 4.84 -1.75 -4.05
C GLU A 13 4.11 -0.68 -4.84
N GLU A 14 4.55 -0.34 -6.06
CA GLU A 14 3.87 0.61 -6.96
C GLU A 14 2.39 0.25 -7.17
N PHE A 15 2.11 -1.04 -7.42
CA PHE A 15 0.74 -1.55 -7.54
C PHE A 15 -0.08 -1.29 -6.28
N LEU A 16 0.48 -1.58 -5.10
CA LEU A 16 -0.21 -1.34 -3.83
C LEU A 16 -0.41 0.16 -3.56
N GLU A 17 0.58 1.00 -3.87
CA GLU A 17 0.48 2.46 -3.70
C GLU A 17 -0.74 3.01 -4.45
N LYS A 18 -0.87 2.66 -5.72
CA LYS A 18 -2.02 2.99 -6.57
C LYS A 18 -3.34 2.52 -5.95
N GLU A 19 -3.44 1.24 -5.59
CA GLU A 19 -4.70 0.67 -5.11
C GLU A 19 -5.10 1.22 -3.72
N ILE A 20 -4.13 1.56 -2.87
CA ILE A 20 -4.37 2.26 -1.60
C ILE A 20 -4.96 3.64 -1.85
N LEU A 21 -4.38 4.42 -2.77
CA LEU A 21 -4.87 5.75 -3.12
C LEU A 21 -6.30 5.70 -3.63
N LYS A 22 -6.60 4.79 -4.58
CA LYS A 22 -7.96 4.56 -5.08
C LYS A 22 -8.94 4.23 -3.95
N TYR A 23 -8.56 3.32 -3.07
CA TYR A 23 -9.40 2.94 -1.93
C TYR A 23 -9.69 4.14 -1.01
N LEU A 24 -8.66 4.88 -0.62
CA LEU A 24 -8.82 6.03 0.29
C LEU A 24 -9.61 7.16 -0.37
N GLN A 25 -9.44 7.40 -1.68
CA GLN A 25 -10.20 8.41 -2.43
C GLN A 25 -11.69 8.05 -2.51
N LYS A 26 -11.99 6.75 -2.66
CA LYS A 26 -13.37 6.23 -2.62
C LYS A 26 -13.96 6.31 -1.21
N LEU A 27 -13.19 5.95 -0.18
CA LEU A 27 -13.66 5.89 1.20
C LEU A 27 -13.91 7.27 1.81
N ARG A 28 -13.05 8.26 1.49
CA ARG A 28 -13.09 9.64 2.03
C ARG A 28 -13.12 9.73 3.57
N GLN A 29 -12.61 8.71 4.26
CA GLN A 29 -12.53 8.63 5.71
C GLN A 29 -11.21 7.96 6.13
N PRO A 30 -10.76 8.14 7.38
CA PRO A 30 -9.59 7.43 7.89
C PRO A 30 -9.76 5.92 7.85
N ALA A 31 -8.74 5.21 7.35
CA ALA A 31 -8.72 3.75 7.33
C ALA A 31 -7.54 3.21 8.14
N THR A 32 -7.74 2.11 8.84
CA THR A 32 -6.64 1.35 9.43
C THR A 32 -5.93 0.52 8.37
N ARG A 33 -4.67 0.16 8.63
CA ARG A 33 -3.91 -0.76 7.76
C ARG A 33 -4.63 -2.09 7.53
N ILE A 34 -5.34 -2.60 8.54
CA ILE A 34 -6.11 -3.86 8.43
C ILE A 34 -7.28 -3.67 7.46
N GLN A 35 -8.06 -2.61 7.62
CA GLN A 35 -9.16 -2.30 6.70
C GLN A 35 -8.69 -2.11 5.25
N ILE A 36 -7.55 -1.44 5.06
CA ILE A 36 -6.93 -1.31 3.72
C ILE A 36 -6.60 -2.71 3.18
N ALA A 37 -5.92 -3.55 3.96
CA ALA A 37 -5.54 -4.90 3.52
C ALA A 37 -6.74 -5.77 3.14
N GLU A 38 -7.76 -5.80 4.00
CA GLU A 38 -9.01 -6.55 3.77
C GLU A 38 -9.75 -6.05 2.54
N TYR A 39 -9.84 -4.74 2.35
CA TYR A 39 -10.46 -4.16 1.17
C TYR A 39 -9.72 -4.58 -0.10
N LEU A 40 -8.40 -4.42 -0.14
CA LEU A 40 -7.61 -4.75 -1.33
C LEU A 40 -7.71 -6.24 -1.69
N VAL A 41 -7.56 -7.13 -0.71
CA VAL A 41 -7.66 -8.58 -0.95
C VAL A 41 -9.05 -8.99 -1.43
N LYS A 42 -10.11 -8.32 -0.96
CA LYS A 42 -11.49 -8.61 -1.36
C LYS A 42 -11.90 -8.01 -2.70
N ASN A 43 -11.31 -6.87 -3.10
CA ASN A 43 -11.82 -6.06 -4.22
C ASN A 43 -10.83 -5.91 -5.38
N THR A 44 -9.65 -6.53 -5.32
CA THR A 44 -8.64 -6.46 -6.36
C THR A 44 -8.31 -7.86 -6.88
N ASP A 45 -8.84 -8.22 -8.04
CA ASP A 45 -8.75 -9.58 -8.63
C ASP A 45 -7.30 -10.09 -8.78
N SER A 46 -6.34 -9.20 -9.02
CA SER A 46 -4.93 -9.56 -9.16
C SER A 46 -4.29 -10.02 -7.84
N ILE A 47 -4.89 -9.69 -6.68
CA ILE A 47 -4.42 -10.09 -5.35
C ILE A 47 -5.08 -11.42 -4.93
N PRO A 48 -4.32 -12.46 -4.55
CA PRO A 48 -4.90 -13.71 -4.07
C PRO A 48 -5.73 -13.51 -2.79
N ASN A 49 -6.90 -14.15 -2.71
CA ASN A 49 -7.78 -14.13 -1.52
C ASN A 49 -7.08 -14.58 -0.23
N ASP A 50 -6.05 -15.41 -0.35
CA ASP A 50 -5.30 -15.94 0.78
C ASP A 50 -4.02 -15.16 1.13
N SER A 51 -3.87 -13.95 0.57
CA SER A 51 -2.72 -13.07 0.84
C SER A 51 -2.56 -12.68 2.31
N LEU A 52 -3.62 -12.78 3.11
CA LEU A 52 -3.59 -12.49 4.56
C LEU A 52 -3.20 -13.71 5.42
N LYS A 53 -2.83 -14.84 4.81
CA LYS A 53 -2.33 -16.00 5.56
C LYS A 53 -0.98 -15.72 6.23
N TYR A 54 -0.83 -16.26 7.43
CA TYR A 54 0.45 -16.29 8.12
C TYR A 54 1.41 -17.28 7.45
N VAL A 55 2.68 -16.94 7.45
CA VAL A 55 3.78 -17.83 7.08
C VAL A 55 4.87 -17.76 8.16
N THR A 56 5.59 -18.86 8.34
CA THR A 56 6.72 -18.93 9.26
C THR A 56 7.98 -18.44 8.57
N SER A 57 8.66 -17.45 9.16
CA SER A 57 9.96 -16.99 8.67
C SER A 57 11.02 -18.06 8.89
N LYS A 58 11.67 -18.53 7.82
CA LYS A 58 12.80 -19.47 7.90
C LYS A 58 13.99 -18.97 8.75
N LYS A 59 14.21 -17.65 8.82
CA LYS A 59 15.34 -17.04 9.54
C LYS A 59 15.12 -16.94 11.05
N THR A 60 13.94 -16.49 11.47
CA THR A 60 13.63 -16.18 12.87
C THR A 60 12.69 -17.18 13.54
N GLY A 61 12.08 -18.10 12.79
CA GLY A 61 11.02 -19.00 13.26
C GLY A 61 9.68 -18.31 13.59
N ARG A 62 9.57 -16.98 13.45
CA ARG A 62 8.36 -16.23 13.80
C ARG A 62 7.35 -16.22 12.67
N GLU A 63 6.07 -16.21 13.02
CA GLU A 63 4.98 -16.06 12.07
C GLU A 63 4.79 -14.59 11.66
N TYR A 64 4.49 -14.37 10.38
CA TYR A 64 4.18 -13.06 9.83
C TYR A 64 3.30 -13.19 8.58
N ILE A 65 2.67 -12.09 8.17
CA ILE A 65 1.88 -12.02 6.93
C ILE A 65 2.71 -11.27 5.88
N PRO A 66 3.24 -11.92 4.83
CA PRO A 66 4.10 -11.27 3.84
C PRO A 66 3.43 -10.09 3.14
N PHE A 67 2.14 -10.21 2.85
CA PHE A 67 1.34 -9.14 2.25
C PHE A 67 1.32 -7.88 3.11
N MET A 68 1.15 -8.03 4.44
CA MET A 68 1.12 -6.90 5.37
C MET A 68 2.45 -6.15 5.43
N ASN A 69 3.57 -6.85 5.23
CA ASN A 69 4.88 -6.20 5.13
C ASN A 69 4.94 -5.33 3.87
N ARG A 70 4.56 -5.87 2.71
CA ARG A 70 4.52 -5.11 1.45
C ARG A 70 3.58 -3.91 1.51
N LEU A 71 2.39 -4.11 2.07
CA LEU A 71 1.45 -3.03 2.32
C LEU A 71 2.04 -1.93 3.21
N SER A 72 2.83 -2.31 4.23
CA SER A 72 3.47 -1.34 5.13
C SER A 72 4.56 -0.53 4.43
N PHE A 73 5.29 -1.13 3.49
CA PHE A 73 6.25 -0.41 2.66
C PHE A 73 5.55 0.61 1.76
N ALA A 74 4.52 0.19 1.01
CA ALA A 74 3.72 1.09 0.18
C ALA A 74 3.13 2.27 0.96
N ILE A 75 2.54 2.02 2.14
CA ILE A 75 2.05 3.10 3.03
C ILE A 75 3.19 4.04 3.45
N THR A 76 4.37 3.49 3.77
CA THR A 76 5.52 4.32 4.15
C THR A 76 6.00 5.20 3.00
N SER A 77 6.07 4.64 1.79
CA SER A 77 6.46 5.33 0.56
C SER A 77 5.47 6.43 0.19
N LEU A 78 4.16 6.17 0.23
CA LEU A 78 3.12 7.19 0.05
C LEU A 78 3.18 8.30 1.10
N LYS A 79 3.50 7.97 2.36
CA LYS A 79 3.66 8.98 3.41
C LYS A 79 4.87 9.88 3.15
N LYS A 80 6.00 9.31 2.74
CA LYS A 80 7.20 10.09 2.35
C LYS A 80 6.94 10.97 1.13
N ALA A 81 6.09 10.52 0.22
CA ALA A 81 5.60 11.27 -0.93
C ALA A 81 4.58 12.37 -0.56
N GLU A 82 4.25 12.53 0.72
CA GLU A 82 3.26 13.50 1.22
C GLU A 82 1.84 13.29 0.64
N LEU A 83 1.54 12.07 0.15
CA LEU A 83 0.23 11.70 -0.42
C LEU A 83 -0.76 11.23 0.65
N ILE A 84 -0.24 10.68 1.74
CA ILE A 84 -1.04 10.25 2.89
C ILE A 84 -0.42 10.74 4.20
N ASP A 85 -1.23 10.74 5.25
CA ASP A 85 -0.76 11.02 6.60
C ASP A 85 -1.42 10.11 7.66
N HIS A 86 -0.89 10.16 8.89
CA HIS A 86 -1.32 9.41 10.06
C HIS A 86 -1.78 10.34 11.18
N PRO A 87 -3.02 10.87 11.11
CA PRO A 87 -3.53 11.83 12.10
C PRO A 87 -3.68 11.21 13.49
N LYS A 88 -3.91 9.90 13.55
CA LYS A 88 -3.92 9.09 14.77
C LYS A 88 -3.09 7.84 14.54
N ARG A 89 -2.68 7.22 15.65
CA ARG A 89 -1.92 5.97 15.63
C ARG A 89 -2.69 4.93 14.81
N ARG A 90 -2.00 4.32 13.83
CA ARG A 90 -2.49 3.23 12.95
C ARG A 90 -3.63 3.60 11.98
N THR A 91 -4.00 4.87 11.86
CA THR A 91 -4.97 5.32 10.84
C THR A 91 -4.25 6.05 9.71
N THR A 92 -4.74 5.90 8.50
CA THR A 92 -4.24 6.54 7.29
C THR A 92 -5.34 7.38 6.67
N VAL A 93 -5.00 8.59 6.24
CA VAL A 93 -5.86 9.51 5.48
C VAL A 93 -5.11 10.04 4.27
N LEU A 94 -5.82 10.50 3.25
CA LEU A 94 -5.22 11.29 2.17
C LEU A 94 -4.88 12.70 2.67
N THR A 95 -3.72 13.21 2.26
CA THR A 95 -3.43 14.64 2.32
C THR A 95 -4.23 15.38 1.24
N LYS A 96 -4.15 16.71 1.20
CA LYS A 96 -4.75 17.49 0.10
C LYS A 96 -4.19 17.06 -1.26
N LEU A 97 -2.86 16.89 -1.36
CA LEU A 97 -2.21 16.39 -2.57
C LEU A 97 -2.74 15.00 -2.94
N GLY A 98 -2.80 14.06 -1.99
CA GLY A 98 -3.32 12.71 -2.22
C GLY A 98 -4.78 12.66 -2.70
N GLN A 99 -5.60 13.64 -2.33
CA GLN A 99 -6.98 13.76 -2.82
C GLN A 99 -7.07 14.24 -4.27
N GLU A 100 -6.11 15.05 -4.71
CA GLU A 100 -6.12 15.73 -6.01
C GLU A 100 -5.39 14.92 -7.10
N ILE A 101 -4.47 14.02 -6.73
CA ILE A 101 -3.76 13.19 -7.72
C ILE A 101 -4.67 12.19 -8.42
N ASN A 102 -4.34 11.87 -9.67
CA ASN A 102 -4.91 10.74 -10.39
C ASN A 102 -4.15 9.44 -10.03
N PRO A 103 -4.78 8.45 -9.36
CA PRO A 103 -4.12 7.20 -9.00
C PRO A 103 -3.66 6.35 -10.19
N ASP A 104 -4.22 6.57 -11.39
CA ASP A 104 -3.82 5.85 -12.60
C ASP A 104 -2.58 6.48 -13.28
N ASN A 105 -2.10 7.63 -12.80
CA ASN A 105 -0.83 8.20 -13.25
C ASN A 105 0.35 7.62 -12.43
N GLU A 106 0.69 6.37 -12.72
CA GLU A 106 1.73 5.62 -12.00
C GLU A 106 3.11 6.28 -12.09
N GLU A 107 3.46 6.89 -13.23
CA GLU A 107 4.72 7.61 -13.42
C GLU A 107 4.84 8.81 -12.47
N TYR A 108 3.77 9.60 -12.34
CA TYR A 108 3.75 10.73 -11.43
C TYR A 108 3.83 10.31 -9.96
N ILE A 109 3.11 9.25 -9.57
CA ILE A 109 3.19 8.69 -8.21
C ILE A 109 4.63 8.22 -7.93
N HIS A 110 5.22 7.50 -8.88
CA HIS A 110 6.60 7.03 -8.78
C HIS A 110 7.58 8.19 -8.57
N GLU A 111 7.47 9.27 -9.36
CA GLU A 111 8.30 10.45 -9.18
C GLU A 111 8.18 11.05 -7.77
N LEU A 112 6.95 11.17 -7.24
CA LEU A 112 6.71 11.71 -5.90
C LEU A 112 7.31 10.81 -4.82
N VAL A 113 7.17 9.49 -4.96
CA VAL A 113 7.77 8.50 -4.05
C VAL A 113 9.30 8.59 -4.07
N MET A 114 9.92 8.69 -5.24
CA MET A 114 11.37 8.84 -5.36
C MET A 114 11.87 10.16 -4.77
N LYS A 115 11.17 11.27 -5.05
CA LYS A 115 11.47 12.60 -4.48
C LYS A 115 11.34 12.59 -2.95
N GLY A 116 10.29 11.97 -2.42
CA GLY A 116 10.07 11.83 -0.98
C GLY A 116 11.10 10.94 -0.28
N GLY A 117 11.55 9.88 -0.97
CA GLY A 117 12.61 8.99 -0.48
C GLY A 117 13.98 9.65 -0.38
N ALA A 118 14.28 10.63 -1.23
CA ALA A 118 15.55 11.36 -1.27
C ALA A 118 15.70 12.46 -0.21
N LYS A 119 14.63 12.82 0.53
CA LYS A 119 14.67 13.82 1.61
C LYS A 119 15.22 13.28 2.95
N LEU A 120 15.94 12.16 2.94
CA LEU A 120 16.51 11.50 4.13
C LEU A 120 18.02 11.74 4.28
#